data_AF-A0A6D2GBD6-F1
#
_entry.id   AF-A0A6D2GBD6-F1
#
_cell.length_a   1.000
_cell.length_b   1.000
_cell.length_c   1.000
_cell.angle_alpha   90.00
_cell.angle_beta   90.00
_cell.angle_gamma   90.00
#
_symmetry.space_group_name_H-M   'P 1'
#
loop_
_entity.id
_entity.type
_entity.pdbx_description
1 polymer ?
#
loop_
_entity_poly.entity_id
_entity_poly.type
_entity_poly.pdbx_seq_one_letter_code
_entity_poly.pdbx_strand_id
1 'polypeptide(L)'
;MDMSLAEDAQETMATLAPDRFFFMSPYRSFTTSGCFARYTEPAAAGDSPDSPFQQKLRQQFAEAKSQGIANPILVGAIPFDTRQPSSLFIPMEWQSFSRQEKQRTARYFTDHQSLTVTARKAIPEQDAFEAMVARAAMLTATPEVDKVVLSRLIDITTDVAVDSGALLERLVAQNPVSYNFHVPLADGGVLLGASPELLLRKEGERFSSLPLAGSARRQA
;
A
#
# COMPACT_ATOMS: atom_id res chain seq x y z
N MET A 1 13.72 0.51 -49.50
CA MET A 1 14.06 1.94 -49.35
C MET A 1 12.76 2.66 -49.62
N ASP A 2 11.97 3.05 -48.63
CA ASP A 2 12.32 3.89 -47.48
C ASP A 2 11.96 3.29 -46.11
N MET A 3 12.93 3.36 -45.20
CA MET A 3 12.70 3.50 -43.76
C MET A 3 12.50 4.99 -43.45
N SER A 4 11.95 5.32 -42.27
CA SER A 4 11.73 6.66 -41.70
C SER A 4 10.29 7.14 -41.95
N LEU A 5 9.40 7.30 -40.96
CA LEU A 5 9.56 7.97 -39.67
C LEU A 5 8.59 7.34 -38.66
N ALA A 6 9.09 6.51 -37.74
CA ALA A 6 8.45 6.40 -36.44
C ALA A 6 9.27 7.32 -35.54
N GLU A 7 8.90 8.60 -35.53
CA GLU A 7 9.41 9.53 -34.53
C GLU A 7 9.05 8.93 -33.17
N ASP A 8 10.09 8.60 -32.41
CA ASP A 8 10.05 8.30 -30.99
C ASP A 8 9.40 9.49 -30.27
N ALA A 9 8.07 9.48 -30.18
CA ALA A 9 7.37 10.17 -29.12
C ALA A 9 7.69 9.40 -27.83
N GLN A 10 8.86 9.69 -27.28
CA GLN A 10 9.19 9.40 -25.90
C GLN A 10 8.32 10.34 -25.05
N GLU A 11 7.00 10.10 -25.07
CA GLU A 11 6.06 10.71 -24.14
C GLU A 11 6.59 10.35 -22.76
N THR A 12 7.14 11.34 -22.07
CA THR A 12 7.50 11.23 -20.67
C THR A 12 6.23 10.88 -19.93
N MET A 13 6.00 9.59 -19.68
CA MET A 13 4.83 9.12 -18.96
C MET A 13 4.87 9.77 -17.58
N ALA A 14 3.95 10.69 -17.33
CA ALA A 14 3.83 11.33 -16.03
C ALA A 14 3.60 10.26 -14.95
N THR A 15 4.49 10.21 -13.96
CA THR A 15 4.41 9.30 -12.83
C THR A 15 3.40 9.80 -11.79
N LEU A 16 2.96 8.93 -10.88
CA LEU A 16 2.05 9.32 -9.81
C LEU A 16 2.76 10.25 -8.81
N ALA A 17 2.16 11.41 -8.55
CA ALA A 17 2.65 12.33 -7.52
C ALA A 17 2.61 11.70 -6.10
N PRO A 18 3.57 12.02 -5.22
CA PRO A 18 3.72 11.36 -3.92
C PRO A 18 2.58 11.63 -2.93
N ASP A 19 1.76 12.66 -3.18
CA ASP A 19 0.61 13.05 -2.36
C ASP A 19 -0.71 12.37 -2.78
N ARG A 20 -0.69 11.55 -3.84
CA ARG A 20 -1.87 10.84 -4.35
C ARG A 20 -1.93 9.41 -3.84
N PHE A 21 -3.09 8.97 -3.37
CA PHE A 21 -3.33 7.55 -3.11
C PHE A 21 -3.56 6.81 -4.44
N PHE A 22 -3.00 5.61 -4.55
CA PHE A 22 -3.26 4.67 -5.64
C PHE A 22 -3.53 3.29 -5.06
N PHE A 23 -4.54 2.63 -5.62
CA PHE A 23 -4.83 1.23 -5.34
C PHE A 23 -5.19 0.51 -6.64
N MET A 24 -4.50 -0.59 -6.92
CA MET A 24 -4.77 -1.45 -8.06
C MET A 24 -5.12 -2.84 -7.58
N SER A 25 -6.33 -3.28 -7.89
CA SER A 25 -6.83 -4.60 -7.51
C SER A 25 -7.73 -5.20 -8.60
N PRO A 26 -7.97 -6.53 -8.58
CA PRO A 26 -8.99 -7.14 -9.42
C PRO A 26 -10.42 -6.65 -9.12
N TYR A 27 -10.66 -5.99 -7.98
CA TYR A 27 -11.98 -5.49 -7.60
C TYR A 27 -12.23 -4.07 -8.11
N ARG A 28 -11.47 -3.11 -7.60
CA ARG A 28 -11.51 -1.70 -8.02
C ARG A 28 -10.09 -1.17 -8.11
N SER A 29 -9.84 -0.37 -9.13
CA SER A 29 -8.55 0.29 -9.35
C SER A 29 -8.79 1.77 -9.55
N PHE A 30 -8.19 2.61 -8.70
CA PHE A 30 -8.42 4.05 -8.71
C PHE A 30 -7.26 4.83 -8.09
N THR A 31 -7.23 6.12 -8.40
CA THR A 31 -6.35 7.12 -7.79
C THR A 31 -7.19 8.19 -7.08
N THR A 32 -6.56 8.98 -6.22
CA THR A 32 -7.22 10.11 -5.55
C THR A 32 -6.52 11.43 -5.82
N SER A 33 -7.22 12.53 -5.61
CA SER A 33 -6.67 13.89 -5.67
C SER A 33 -7.21 14.74 -4.52
N GLY A 34 -6.32 15.56 -3.93
CA GLY A 34 -6.64 16.41 -2.79
C GLY A 34 -6.90 15.63 -1.49
N CYS A 35 -7.05 16.37 -0.41
CA CYS A 35 -7.36 15.84 0.92
C CYS A 35 -8.44 16.74 1.54
N PHE A 36 -9.67 16.22 1.65
CA PHE A 36 -10.76 16.90 2.33
C PHE A 36 -10.57 16.87 3.85
N ALA A 37 -10.33 15.69 4.40
CA ALA A 37 -10.14 15.52 5.84
C ALA A 37 -9.19 14.36 6.15
N ARG A 38 -8.18 14.61 6.99
CA ARG A 38 -7.35 13.56 7.59
C ARG A 38 -8.13 12.86 8.71
N TYR A 39 -7.93 11.56 8.83
CA TYR A 39 -8.62 10.70 9.77
C TYR A 39 -7.59 9.88 10.56
N THR A 40 -7.32 10.31 11.80
CA THR A 40 -6.27 9.75 12.66
C THR A 40 -6.80 8.91 13.81
N GLU A 41 -8.11 8.69 13.88
CA GLU A 41 -8.74 7.92 14.96
C GLU A 41 -8.16 6.50 15.01
N PRO A 42 -7.70 6.01 16.17
CA PRO A 42 -7.29 4.63 16.34
C PRO A 42 -8.43 3.67 15.96
N ALA A 43 -8.07 2.57 15.27
CA ALA A 43 -9.04 1.57 14.81
C ALA A 43 -9.37 0.49 15.87
N ALA A 44 -8.86 0.64 17.10
CA ALA A 44 -9.16 -0.25 18.21
C ALA A 44 -10.67 -0.32 18.47
N ALA A 45 -11.20 -1.53 18.64
CA ALA A 45 -12.63 -1.81 18.73
C ALA A 45 -13.47 -1.35 17.51
N GLY A 46 -12.83 -1.09 16.37
CA GLY A 46 -13.48 -0.65 15.13
C GLY A 46 -14.43 -1.68 14.50
N ASP A 47 -14.45 -2.91 15.02
CA ASP A 47 -15.43 -3.95 14.71
C ASP A 47 -16.83 -3.62 15.25
N SER A 48 -16.93 -2.83 16.32
CA SER A 48 -18.21 -2.36 16.86
C SER A 48 -18.70 -1.11 16.11
N PRO A 49 -19.95 -1.10 15.59
CA PRO A 49 -20.57 0.08 14.98
C PRO A 49 -20.65 1.29 15.91
N ASP A 50 -20.65 1.07 17.22
CA ASP A 50 -20.76 2.12 18.24
C ASP A 50 -19.40 2.60 18.75
N SER A 51 -18.30 2.07 18.21
CA SER A 51 -16.95 2.53 18.57
C SER A 51 -16.70 4.00 18.18
N PRO A 52 -15.80 4.71 18.88
CA PRO A 52 -15.39 6.06 18.52
C PRO A 52 -14.95 6.17 17.04
N PHE A 53 -14.24 5.14 16.55
CA PHE A 53 -13.85 5.03 15.15
C PHE A 53 -15.07 5.05 14.21
N GLN A 54 -16.03 4.16 14.40
CA GLN A 54 -17.18 4.06 13.49
C GLN A 54 -18.10 5.30 13.59
N GLN A 55 -18.29 5.86 14.78
CA GLN A 55 -19.09 7.08 14.98
C GLN A 55 -18.47 8.29 14.27
N LYS A 56 -17.17 8.51 14.47
CA LYS A 56 -16.43 9.62 13.83
C LYS A 56 -16.36 9.46 12.33
N LEU A 57 -16.21 8.22 11.83
CA LEU A 57 -16.25 7.94 10.39
C LEU A 57 -17.61 8.32 9.77
N ARG A 58 -18.72 7.94 10.40
CA ARG A 58 -20.06 8.33 9.93
C ARG A 58 -20.24 9.84 9.90
N GLN A 59 -19.77 10.54 10.95
CA GLN A 59 -19.80 11.99 11.02
C GLN A 59 -19.00 12.64 9.89
N GLN A 60 -17.76 12.19 9.65
CA GLN A 60 -16.90 12.72 8.60
C GLN A 60 -17.45 12.47 7.19
N PHE A 61 -18.09 11.31 6.96
CA PHE A 61 -18.78 11.07 5.70
C PHE A 61 -20.03 11.94 5.51
N ALA A 62 -20.78 12.23 6.57
CA ALA A 62 -21.92 13.14 6.49
C ALA A 62 -21.45 14.58 6.19
N GLU A 63 -20.39 15.03 6.85
CA GLU A 63 -19.77 16.33 6.61
C GLU A 63 -19.28 16.46 5.16
N ALA A 64 -18.50 15.50 4.67
CA ALA A 64 -18.02 15.47 3.28
C ALA A 64 -19.14 15.60 2.25
N LYS A 65 -20.26 14.88 2.47
CA LYS A 65 -21.45 14.98 1.60
C LYS A 65 -22.11 16.35 1.66
N SER A 66 -22.22 16.94 2.85
CA SER A 66 -22.81 18.28 3.02
C SER A 66 -21.98 19.37 2.35
N GLN A 67 -20.66 19.16 2.23
CA GLN A 67 -19.71 20.04 1.54
C GLN A 67 -19.59 19.75 0.03
N GLY A 68 -20.45 18.88 -0.53
CA GLY A 68 -20.55 18.64 -1.97
C GLY A 68 -19.78 17.44 -2.51
N ILE A 69 -19.10 16.65 -1.67
CA ILE A 69 -18.45 15.41 -2.12
C ILE A 69 -19.50 14.32 -2.28
N ALA A 70 -19.92 14.04 -3.51
CA ALA A 70 -21.06 13.16 -3.81
C ALA A 70 -20.85 11.71 -3.32
N ASN A 71 -19.67 11.14 -3.56
CA ASN A 71 -19.33 9.76 -3.26
C ASN A 71 -18.03 9.68 -2.45
N PRO A 72 -18.04 10.10 -1.17
CA PRO A 72 -16.82 10.13 -0.38
C PRO A 72 -16.33 8.71 -0.11
N ILE A 73 -15.02 8.53 -0.18
CA ILE A 73 -14.32 7.29 0.18
C ILE A 73 -13.33 7.58 1.30
N LEU A 74 -12.99 6.57 2.09
CA LEU A 74 -11.90 6.64 3.05
C LEU A 74 -10.77 5.74 2.55
N VAL A 75 -9.57 6.29 2.44
CA VAL A 75 -8.38 5.58 1.94
C VAL A 75 -7.21 5.77 2.89
N GLY A 76 -6.23 4.87 2.81
CA GLY A 76 -4.99 4.97 3.58
C GLY A 76 -4.59 3.65 4.22
N ALA A 77 -3.94 3.72 5.39
CA ALA A 77 -3.44 2.56 6.13
C ALA A 77 -3.82 2.62 7.62
N ILE A 78 -4.03 1.45 8.21
CA ILE A 78 -4.20 1.25 9.66
C ILE A 78 -2.95 0.52 10.17
N PRO A 79 -2.33 0.99 11.27
CA PRO A 79 -1.13 0.36 11.82
C PRO A 79 -1.41 -1.06 12.36
N PHE A 80 -0.35 -1.85 12.52
CA PHE A 80 -0.43 -3.21 13.09
C PHE A 80 -1.07 -3.20 14.49
N ASP A 81 -0.64 -2.29 15.37
CA ASP A 81 -1.31 -2.03 16.63
C ASP A 81 -2.43 -1.01 16.41
N THR A 82 -3.68 -1.48 16.40
CA THR A 82 -4.87 -0.67 16.09
C THR A 82 -5.18 0.40 17.13
N ARG A 83 -4.49 0.41 18.29
CA ARG A 83 -4.59 1.48 19.29
C ARG A 83 -3.77 2.70 18.90
N GLN A 84 -2.84 2.57 17.95
CA GLN A 84 -2.08 3.70 17.41
C GLN A 84 -2.92 4.47 16.38
N PRO A 85 -2.59 5.75 16.12
CA PRO A 85 -3.31 6.57 15.16
C PRO A 85 -3.34 5.96 13.75
N SER A 86 -4.50 6.02 13.11
CA SER A 86 -4.65 5.59 11.71
C SER A 86 -4.03 6.62 10.75
N SER A 87 -3.58 6.18 9.58
CA SER A 87 -3.13 7.04 8.48
C SER A 87 -4.17 7.01 7.36
N LEU A 88 -5.38 7.51 7.65
CA LEU A 88 -6.52 7.51 6.73
C LEU A 88 -6.89 8.95 6.34
N PHE A 89 -7.57 9.11 5.21
CA PHE A 89 -8.13 10.38 4.79
C PHE A 89 -9.27 10.23 3.79
N ILE A 90 -10.12 11.25 3.71
CA ILE A 90 -11.12 11.42 2.66
C ILE A 90 -10.52 12.33 1.59
N PRO A 91 -10.35 11.88 0.34
CA PRO A 91 -9.87 12.73 -0.74
C PRO A 91 -10.98 13.68 -1.20
N MET A 92 -10.60 14.75 -1.93
CA MET A 92 -11.60 15.61 -2.59
C MET A 92 -12.26 14.87 -3.76
N GLU A 93 -11.45 14.12 -4.53
CA GLU A 93 -11.91 13.37 -5.69
C GLU A 93 -11.18 12.04 -5.84
N TRP A 94 -11.78 11.11 -6.59
CA TRP A 94 -11.15 9.86 -6.99
C TRP A 94 -11.53 9.50 -8.42
N GLN A 95 -10.58 8.88 -9.12
CA GLN A 95 -10.73 8.50 -10.52
C GLN A 95 -10.36 7.03 -10.71
N SER A 96 -11.30 6.24 -11.23
CA SER A 96 -11.05 4.85 -11.64
C SER A 96 -10.14 4.78 -12.85
N PHE A 97 -9.38 3.70 -12.95
CA PHE A 97 -8.59 3.37 -14.15
C PHE A 97 -8.66 1.87 -14.45
N SER A 98 -8.36 1.49 -15.69
CA SER A 98 -8.30 0.08 -16.08
C SER A 98 -7.02 -0.58 -15.56
N ARG A 99 -7.18 -1.63 -14.76
CA ARG A 99 -6.06 -2.45 -14.30
C ARG A 99 -5.27 -3.05 -15.47
N GLN A 100 -5.93 -3.50 -16.53
CA GLN A 100 -5.27 -4.13 -17.67
C GLN A 100 -4.42 -3.11 -18.44
N GLU A 101 -4.92 -1.89 -18.64
CA GLU A 101 -4.16 -0.81 -19.27
C GLU A 101 -2.98 -0.40 -18.41
N LYS A 102 -3.15 -0.31 -17.09
CA LYS A 102 -2.06 0.01 -16.17
C LYS A 102 -0.96 -1.05 -16.18
N GLN A 103 -1.32 -2.33 -16.22
CA GLN A 103 -0.36 -3.43 -16.37
C GLN A 103 0.40 -3.37 -17.70
N ARG A 104 -0.28 -3.02 -18.79
CA ARG A 104 0.35 -2.88 -20.10
C ARG A 104 1.34 -1.71 -20.11
N THR A 105 0.90 -0.53 -19.67
CA THR A 105 1.72 0.69 -19.69
C THR A 105 2.93 0.61 -18.77
N ALA A 106 2.78 0.07 -17.55
CA ALA A 106 3.90 -0.12 -16.61
C ALA A 106 5.02 -1.02 -17.16
N ARG A 107 4.72 -1.98 -18.04
CA ARG A 107 5.74 -2.84 -18.69
C ARG A 107 6.64 -2.08 -19.67
N TYR A 108 6.15 -0.98 -20.23
CA TYR A 108 6.89 -0.14 -21.18
C TYR A 108 7.47 1.11 -20.51
N PHE A 109 7.31 1.25 -19.18
CA PHE A 109 7.95 2.34 -18.44
C PHE A 109 9.47 2.11 -18.40
N THR A 110 10.22 2.99 -19.04
CA THR A 110 11.68 2.90 -19.20
C THR A 110 12.45 3.92 -18.38
N ASP A 111 11.75 4.92 -17.81
CA ASP A 111 12.39 5.93 -17.00
C ASP A 111 12.94 5.31 -15.71
N HIS A 112 14.13 5.76 -15.33
CA HIS A 112 14.83 5.24 -14.17
C HIS A 112 15.69 6.31 -13.54
N GLN A 113 15.46 6.49 -12.24
CA GLN A 113 16.38 7.23 -11.40
C GLN A 113 17.57 6.32 -11.06
N SER A 114 18.78 6.75 -11.41
CA SER A 114 19.98 6.11 -10.88
C SER A 114 20.10 6.44 -9.38
N LEU A 115 20.13 5.40 -8.55
CA LEU A 115 20.22 5.52 -7.09
C LEU A 115 21.50 4.85 -6.61
N THR A 116 22.30 5.57 -5.82
CA THR A 116 23.44 5.00 -5.10
C THR A 116 23.02 4.73 -3.66
N VAL A 117 23.16 3.48 -3.21
CA VAL A 117 22.93 3.14 -1.80
C VAL A 117 24.13 3.60 -0.97
N THR A 118 23.94 4.57 -0.09
CA THR A 118 24.97 5.12 0.80
C THR A 118 25.03 4.39 2.13
N ALA A 119 23.92 3.79 2.58
CA ALA A 119 23.87 2.93 3.74
C ALA A 119 22.80 1.84 3.58
N ARG A 120 23.06 0.66 4.14
CA ARG A 120 22.10 -0.45 4.22
C ARG A 120 22.29 -1.19 5.55
N LYS A 121 21.22 -1.38 6.30
CA LYS A 121 21.24 -1.98 7.64
C LYS A 121 20.10 -2.97 7.82
N ALA A 122 20.36 -4.18 8.33
CA ALA A 122 19.30 -5.09 8.75
C ALA A 122 18.96 -4.85 10.22
N ILE A 123 17.66 -4.89 10.55
CA ILE A 123 17.18 -4.58 11.91
C ILE A 123 16.15 -5.63 12.34
N PRO A 124 16.49 -6.56 13.25
CA PRO A 124 17.85 -6.86 13.70
C PRO A 124 18.70 -7.55 12.61
N GLU A 125 20.00 -7.67 12.86
CA GLU A 125 20.92 -8.50 12.08
C GLU A 125 20.62 -10.00 12.26
N GLN A 126 21.21 -10.85 11.41
CA GLN A 126 20.88 -12.26 11.28
C GLN A 126 20.90 -13.04 12.61
N ASP A 127 22.03 -13.07 13.32
CA ASP A 127 22.18 -13.87 14.55
C ASP A 127 21.15 -13.50 15.62
N ALA A 128 20.86 -12.20 15.75
CA ALA A 128 19.87 -11.70 16.67
C ALA A 128 18.45 -12.10 16.25
N PHE A 129 18.13 -12.07 14.96
CA PHE A 129 16.84 -12.54 14.45
C PHE A 129 16.66 -14.05 14.65
N GLU A 130 17.71 -14.85 14.40
CA GLU A 130 17.69 -16.30 14.63
C GLU A 130 17.48 -16.64 16.10
N ALA A 131 18.13 -15.91 17.01
CA ALA A 131 17.89 -16.06 18.45
C ALA A 131 16.45 -15.71 18.86
N MET A 132 15.85 -14.67 18.27
CA MET A 132 14.44 -14.35 18.48
C MET A 132 13.51 -15.46 17.99
N VAL A 133 13.80 -16.04 16.81
CA VAL A 133 13.05 -17.16 16.23
C VAL A 133 13.15 -18.40 17.11
N ALA A 134 14.35 -18.77 17.56
CA ALA A 134 14.56 -19.91 18.46
C ALA A 134 13.75 -19.75 19.75
N ARG A 135 13.76 -18.55 20.34
CA ARG A 135 12.97 -18.24 21.53
C ARG A 135 11.46 -18.37 21.28
N ALA A 136 10.96 -17.79 20.19
CA ALA A 136 9.55 -17.88 19.85
C ALA A 136 9.12 -19.34 19.61
N ALA A 137 9.95 -20.15 18.95
CA ALA A 137 9.69 -21.57 18.73
C ALA A 137 9.60 -22.36 20.05
N MET A 138 10.48 -22.08 21.01
CA MET A 138 10.40 -22.69 22.35
C MET A 138 9.11 -22.32 23.07
N LEU A 139 8.68 -21.05 23.00
CA LEU A 139 7.43 -20.60 23.61
C LEU A 139 6.22 -21.28 22.96
N THR A 140 6.23 -21.47 21.63
CA THR A 140 5.15 -22.16 20.93
C THR A 140 5.07 -23.67 21.19
N ALA A 141 6.08 -24.25 21.85
CA ALA A 141 6.03 -25.62 22.34
C ALA A 141 5.36 -25.73 23.73
N THR A 142 5.02 -24.61 24.35
CA THR A 142 4.32 -24.52 25.64
C THR A 142 2.84 -24.16 25.40
N PRO A 143 1.93 -24.36 26.38
CA PRO A 143 0.54 -23.95 26.24
C PRO A 143 0.31 -22.43 26.31
N GLU A 144 1.36 -21.61 26.42
CA GLU A 144 1.22 -20.14 26.54
C GLU A 144 0.82 -19.48 25.22
N VAL A 145 1.29 -20.01 24.08
CA VAL A 145 1.03 -19.44 22.75
C VAL A 145 1.16 -20.51 21.67
N ASP A 146 0.25 -20.56 20.70
CA ASP A 146 0.33 -21.55 19.62
C ASP A 146 1.13 -21.06 18.41
N LYS A 147 1.14 -19.74 18.16
CA LYS A 147 1.76 -19.14 16.98
C LYS A 147 2.23 -17.71 17.24
N VAL A 148 3.44 -17.42 16.78
CA VAL A 148 4.01 -16.07 16.77
C VAL A 148 4.48 -15.75 15.36
N VAL A 149 4.19 -14.55 14.88
CA VAL A 149 4.80 -14.00 13.66
C VAL A 149 5.84 -12.98 14.07
N LEU A 150 7.11 -13.24 13.75
CA LEU A 150 8.20 -12.29 13.92
C LEU A 150 8.52 -11.65 12.57
N SER A 151 8.95 -10.40 12.61
CA SER A 151 9.40 -9.64 11.43
C SER A 151 10.75 -8.99 11.69
N ARG A 152 11.42 -8.59 10.61
CA ARG A 152 12.65 -7.80 10.61
C ARG A 152 12.57 -6.76 9.50
N LEU A 153 13.38 -5.72 9.62
CA LEU A 153 13.43 -4.60 8.70
C LEU A 153 14.78 -4.56 7.96
N ILE A 154 14.79 -3.81 6.86
CA ILE A 154 16.01 -3.38 6.17
C ILE A 154 15.85 -1.89 5.93
N ASP A 155 16.74 -1.10 6.53
CA ASP A 155 16.84 0.33 6.26
C ASP A 155 17.83 0.54 5.12
N ILE A 156 17.45 1.37 4.15
CA ILE A 156 18.25 1.74 2.99
C ILE A 156 18.28 3.26 2.88
N THR A 157 19.47 3.83 2.80
CA THR A 157 19.68 5.25 2.54
C THR A 157 20.30 5.41 1.16
N THR A 158 19.77 6.36 0.39
CA THR A 158 20.26 6.71 -0.95
C THR A 158 20.91 8.09 -0.95
N ASP A 159 21.74 8.35 -1.96
CA ASP A 159 22.39 9.64 -2.21
C ASP A 159 21.40 10.75 -2.61
N VAL A 160 20.28 10.37 -3.23
CA VAL A 160 19.19 11.27 -3.65
C VAL A 160 17.84 10.78 -3.16
N ALA A 161 16.84 11.67 -3.12
CA ALA A 161 15.47 11.30 -2.74
C ALA A 161 14.88 10.31 -3.76
N VAL A 162 14.20 9.27 -3.28
CA VAL A 162 13.62 8.23 -4.14
C VAL A 162 12.33 8.72 -4.81
N ASP A 163 12.25 8.61 -6.13
CA ASP A 163 11.01 8.84 -6.88
C ASP A 163 10.00 7.71 -6.64
N SER A 164 9.02 7.96 -5.76
CA SER A 164 7.96 7.00 -5.42
C SER A 164 7.06 6.63 -6.60
N GLY A 165 6.88 7.53 -7.56
CA GLY A 165 6.04 7.31 -8.74
C GLY A 165 6.73 6.36 -9.72
N ALA A 166 8.02 6.59 -10.02
CA ALA A 166 8.83 5.68 -10.83
C ALA A 166 8.97 4.30 -10.16
N LEU A 167 9.10 4.27 -8.83
CA LEU A 167 9.15 3.01 -8.08
C LEU A 167 7.82 2.23 -8.16
N LEU A 168 6.68 2.92 -8.13
CA LEU A 168 5.36 2.31 -8.32
C LEU A 168 5.21 1.66 -9.70
N GLU A 169 5.64 2.32 -10.78
CA GLU A 169 5.59 1.74 -12.13
C GLU A 169 6.36 0.42 -12.21
N ARG A 170 7.59 0.42 -11.68
CA ARG A 170 8.45 -0.77 -11.63
C ARG A 170 7.83 -1.89 -10.77
N LEU A 171 7.22 -1.52 -9.64
CA LEU A 171 6.53 -2.46 -8.76
C LEU A 171 5.34 -3.12 -9.46
N VAL A 172 4.53 -2.35 -10.20
CA VAL A 172 3.39 -2.86 -10.98
C VAL A 172 3.85 -3.78 -12.11
N ALA A 173 4.93 -3.42 -12.81
CA ALA A 173 5.48 -4.22 -13.90
C ALA A 173 5.95 -5.61 -13.42
N GLN A 174 6.61 -5.66 -12.25
CA GLN A 174 7.13 -6.90 -11.65
C GLN A 174 6.03 -7.71 -10.94
N ASN A 175 5.00 -7.05 -10.40
CA ASN A 175 3.93 -7.67 -9.62
C ASN A 175 2.56 -7.30 -10.21
N PRO A 176 2.22 -7.76 -11.42
CA PRO A 176 1.00 -7.35 -12.08
C PRO A 176 -0.26 -7.91 -11.40
N VAL A 177 -0.15 -9.03 -10.68
CA VAL A 177 -1.32 -9.77 -10.15
C VAL A 177 -1.77 -9.31 -8.76
N SER A 178 -0.86 -8.80 -7.94
CA SER A 178 -1.07 -8.40 -6.54
C SER A 178 -2.02 -7.20 -6.36
N TYR A 179 -2.34 -6.94 -5.10
CA TYR A 179 -2.91 -5.68 -4.64
C TYR A 179 -1.78 -4.66 -4.51
N ASN A 180 -1.62 -3.79 -5.52
CA ASN A 180 -0.57 -2.78 -5.53
C ASN A 180 -1.11 -1.48 -4.94
N PHE A 181 -0.39 -0.88 -4.02
CA PHE A 181 -0.82 0.32 -3.31
C PHE A 181 0.30 1.33 -3.16
N HIS A 182 -0.05 2.62 -3.22
CA HIS A 182 0.78 3.76 -2.88
C HIS A 182 -0.06 4.67 -1.98
N VAL A 183 0.44 4.96 -0.78
CA VAL A 183 -0.30 5.65 0.28
C VAL A 183 0.51 6.84 0.79
N PRO A 184 0.03 8.09 0.61
CA PRO A 184 0.68 9.27 1.15
C PRO A 184 0.51 9.36 2.67
N LEU A 185 1.61 9.53 3.39
CA LEU A 185 1.65 9.65 4.84
C LEU A 185 1.69 11.12 5.29
N ALA A 186 1.38 11.37 6.57
CA ALA A 186 1.29 12.72 7.12
C ALA A 186 2.65 13.42 7.26
N ASP A 187 3.73 12.66 7.35
CA ASP A 187 5.12 13.13 7.44
C ASP A 187 5.74 13.42 6.06
N GLY A 188 4.96 13.31 4.98
CA GLY A 188 5.43 13.46 3.60
C GLY A 188 6.04 12.18 3.01
N GLY A 189 6.12 11.10 3.79
CA GLY A 189 6.54 9.79 3.30
C GLY A 189 5.47 9.09 2.47
N VAL A 190 5.87 7.98 1.85
CA VAL A 190 4.98 7.11 1.06
C VAL A 190 5.11 5.67 1.53
N LEU A 191 3.99 5.03 1.85
CA LEU A 191 3.90 3.58 2.01
C LEU A 191 3.54 2.95 0.65
N LEU A 192 4.43 2.10 0.14
CA LEU A 192 4.34 1.48 -1.18
C LEU A 192 4.48 -0.05 -1.07
N GLY A 193 3.65 -0.80 -1.79
CA GLY A 193 3.76 -2.26 -1.75
C GLY A 193 2.91 -3.03 -2.76
N ALA A 194 3.20 -4.32 -2.84
CA ALA A 194 2.53 -5.33 -3.68
C ALA A 194 2.04 -6.49 -2.79
N SER A 195 0.88 -6.36 -2.16
CA SER A 195 0.36 -7.40 -1.28
C SER A 195 -0.25 -8.56 -2.08
N PRO A 196 0.08 -9.82 -1.78
CA PRO A 196 -0.64 -10.98 -2.32
C PRO A 196 -1.89 -11.35 -1.50
N GLU A 197 -2.03 -10.82 -0.27
CA GLU A 197 -3.02 -11.26 0.70
C GLU A 197 -4.20 -10.27 0.78
N LEU A 198 -5.41 -10.82 0.70
CA LEU A 198 -6.64 -10.05 0.88
C LEU A 198 -7.18 -10.27 2.30
N LEU A 199 -7.07 -9.25 3.14
CA LEU A 199 -7.65 -9.29 4.48
C LEU A 199 -9.18 -9.36 4.43
N LEU A 200 -9.81 -8.39 3.78
CA LEU A 200 -11.27 -8.33 3.65
C LEU A 200 -11.68 -7.56 2.39
N ARG A 201 -12.67 -8.09 1.66
CA ARG A 201 -13.42 -7.37 0.62
C ARG A 201 -14.89 -7.48 0.95
N LYS A 202 -15.65 -6.39 0.77
CA LYS A 202 -17.11 -6.37 0.92
C LYS A 202 -17.76 -5.70 -0.29
N GLU A 203 -18.78 -6.35 -0.85
CA GLU A 203 -19.60 -5.85 -1.95
C GLU A 203 -21.08 -6.17 -1.68
N GLY A 204 -21.88 -5.12 -1.47
CA GLY A 204 -23.25 -5.30 -0.96
C GLY A 204 -23.22 -6.10 0.35
N GLU A 205 -23.91 -7.24 0.37
CA GLU A 205 -23.95 -8.17 1.50
C GLU A 205 -22.85 -9.24 1.47
N ARG A 206 -22.14 -9.40 0.36
CA ARG A 206 -21.11 -10.43 0.20
C ARG A 206 -19.78 -9.93 0.74
N PHE A 207 -19.04 -10.80 1.41
CA PHE A 207 -17.67 -10.53 1.82
C PHE A 207 -16.76 -11.74 1.54
N SER A 208 -15.46 -11.48 1.39
CA SER A 208 -14.44 -12.52 1.21
C SER A 208 -13.11 -12.12 1.85
N SER A 209 -12.35 -13.13 2.25
CA SER A 209 -10.99 -13.04 2.76
C SER A 209 -10.16 -14.16 2.12
N LEU A 210 -8.88 -13.91 1.82
CA LEU A 210 -7.97 -14.89 1.23
C LEU A 210 -6.68 -14.92 2.07
N PRO A 211 -6.71 -15.53 3.27
CA PRO A 211 -5.57 -15.56 4.17
C PRO A 211 -4.46 -16.44 3.60
N LEU A 212 -3.21 -16.04 3.83
CA LEU A 212 -2.02 -16.78 3.39
C LEU A 212 -1.16 -17.19 4.59
N ALA A 213 -0.87 -18.49 4.69
CA ALA A 213 0.05 -19.04 5.68
C ALA A 213 0.82 -20.23 5.10
N GLY A 214 2.15 -20.18 5.20
CA GLY A 214 3.05 -21.11 4.52
C GLY A 214 3.67 -20.49 3.27
N SER A 215 4.95 -20.74 3.04
CA SER A 215 5.70 -20.13 1.93
C SER A 215 6.78 -21.06 1.44
N ALA A 216 6.95 -21.11 0.12
CA ALA A 216 8.03 -21.81 -0.55
C ALA A 216 8.58 -20.93 -1.68
N ARG A 217 9.88 -21.02 -1.95
CA ARG A 217 10.54 -20.26 -3.03
C ARG A 217 10.04 -20.75 -4.39
N ARG A 218 9.75 -19.84 -5.33
CA ARG A 218 9.46 -20.24 -6.72
C ARG A 218 10.69 -20.86 -7.38
N GLN A 219 10.48 -21.87 -8.22
CA GLN A 219 11.48 -22.37 -9.16
C GLN A 219 11.42 -21.53 -10.46
N ALA A 220 12.55 -21.38 -11.14
CA ALA A 220 12.66 -20.68 -12.41
C ALA A 220 12.46 -21.64 -13.59
#